data_AF-A0A1G6JBP5-F1
#
_entry.id   AF-A0A1G6JBP5-F1
#
_cell.length_a   1.000
_cell.length_b   1.000
_cell.length_c   1.000
_cell.angle_alpha   90.00
_cell.angle_beta   90.00
_cell.angle_gamma   90.00
#
_symmetry.space_group_name_H-M   'P 1'
#
loop_
_entity.id
_entity.type
_entity.pdbx_description
1 polymer ?
#
loop_
_entity_poly.entity_id
_entity_poly.type
_entity_poly.pdbx_seq_one_letter_code
_entity_poly.pdbx_strand_id
1 'polypeptide(L)'
;MRNKIVVAEPMSTAFNFLEDIRQRGYEPVILESYIPEGYARRLMDEERKIKYARIDYPIMLIKENPDYAATLRDVQALDPLLVLVGGEEGVIIGTRLANDLGMTGNPVSNIPKMTRKSVMHRTLKEAGLRYIQGREVSSREDCLSFLEETGMVDVVLKHDHGVASVGVHRVRSKEELLAAFRQEATAENMFGEAENRLLLQEYVDGEEYVVNTVSRNGVPALTSVFRNLKKQTPSGRIIYRGLEAVMELGRKEAQLVAYAFQTVQALGITDGPVHGEYIVDEKGPVLVEANCRVMGGSTPSGFLDKVFGYHETGVVLDCMLDSDFHRDFLQKPYHPLRKGYVKDFYSDRDKAITSSGIVPILRNMESFYDGWVESAEKTDHIPETIDLETETGCIYLVHDDPETTKREFSLLMRIEEKYPDLLYSNTSLFIPPEDSAELTPEIMDILKRDTEALISDIISFYKNGSEGNPIVPEKLLNANPYNREIMDILKNISGV
;
A
#
# COMPACT_ATOMS: atom_id res chain seq x y z
N MET A 1 -16.37 -24.92 -22.29
CA MET A 1 -16.68 -23.49 -22.02
C MET A 1 -15.42 -22.90 -21.42
N ARG A 2 -15.00 -21.70 -21.86
CA ARG A 2 -13.83 -21.03 -21.29
C ARG A 2 -14.06 -20.81 -19.80
N ASN A 3 -13.25 -21.43 -18.96
CA ASN A 3 -13.42 -21.37 -17.51
C ASN A 3 -12.20 -20.81 -16.78
N LYS A 4 -11.10 -20.53 -17.48
CA LYS A 4 -9.87 -20.00 -16.87
C LYS A 4 -9.81 -18.49 -16.95
N ILE A 5 -9.38 -17.85 -15.86
CA ILE A 5 -9.08 -16.42 -15.82
C ILE A 5 -7.62 -16.27 -15.38
N VAL A 6 -6.82 -15.65 -16.23
CA VAL A 6 -5.40 -15.39 -15.94
C VAL A 6 -5.29 -14.08 -15.19
N VAL A 7 -4.53 -14.06 -14.11
CA VAL A 7 -4.16 -12.83 -13.39
C VAL A 7 -2.66 -12.62 -13.54
N ALA A 8 -2.28 -11.57 -14.27
CA ALA A 8 -0.90 -11.15 -14.45
C ALA A 8 -0.40 -10.48 -13.17
N GLU A 9 0.53 -11.14 -12.49
CA GLU A 9 1.10 -10.73 -11.21
C GLU A 9 0.06 -10.45 -10.11
N PRO A 10 -0.60 -11.49 -9.54
CA PRO A 10 -1.62 -11.30 -8.49
C PRO A 10 -0.98 -10.96 -7.13
N MET A 11 -0.32 -9.80 -7.04
CA MET A 11 0.39 -9.35 -5.85
C MET A 11 -0.38 -8.28 -5.09
N SER A 12 0.03 -8.01 -3.85
CA SER A 12 -0.66 -7.04 -2.99
C SER A 12 -2.17 -7.34 -2.86
N THR A 13 -3.05 -6.35 -3.00
CA THR A 13 -4.52 -6.52 -2.93
C THR A 13 -5.07 -7.36 -4.09
N ALA A 14 -4.36 -7.43 -5.22
CA ALA A 14 -4.78 -8.24 -6.37
C ALA A 14 -4.77 -9.74 -6.07
N PHE A 15 -4.11 -10.18 -4.99
CA PHE A 15 -4.16 -11.57 -4.54
C PHE A 15 -5.60 -12.04 -4.25
N ASN A 16 -6.50 -11.11 -3.87
CA ASN A 16 -7.92 -11.40 -3.66
C ASN A 16 -8.62 -11.90 -4.94
N PHE A 17 -8.15 -11.53 -6.14
CA PHE A 17 -8.72 -12.01 -7.41
C PHE A 17 -8.76 -13.54 -7.47
N LEU A 18 -7.76 -14.24 -6.92
CA LEU A 18 -7.66 -15.69 -7.04
C LEU A 18 -8.87 -16.38 -6.39
N GLU A 19 -9.28 -15.91 -5.22
CA GLU A 19 -10.47 -16.42 -4.53
C GLU A 19 -11.76 -15.87 -5.15
N ASP A 20 -11.79 -14.60 -5.56
CA ASP A 20 -12.95 -13.99 -6.23
C ASP A 20 -13.36 -14.74 -7.51
N ILE A 21 -12.36 -15.18 -8.30
CA ILE A 21 -12.52 -15.99 -9.51
C ILE A 21 -13.15 -17.34 -9.16
N ARG A 22 -12.66 -18.01 -8.11
CA ARG A 22 -13.17 -19.32 -7.66
C ARG A 22 -14.60 -19.23 -7.16
N GLN A 23 -14.92 -18.20 -6.39
CA GLN A 23 -16.27 -17.98 -5.87
C GLN A 23 -17.30 -17.76 -6.99
N ARG A 24 -16.86 -17.28 -8.16
CA ARG A 24 -17.69 -17.14 -9.38
C ARG A 24 -17.69 -18.39 -10.27
N GLY A 25 -17.05 -19.49 -9.83
CA GLY A 25 -17.03 -20.76 -10.54
C GLY A 25 -16.00 -20.87 -11.66
N TYR A 26 -15.01 -19.98 -11.70
CA TYR A 26 -13.91 -20.00 -12.66
C TYR A 26 -12.62 -20.56 -12.04
N GLU A 27 -11.68 -20.96 -12.89
CA GLU A 27 -10.35 -21.44 -12.52
C GLU A 27 -9.33 -20.29 -12.60
N PRO A 28 -8.73 -19.85 -11.47
CA PRO A 28 -7.68 -18.84 -11.51
C PRO A 28 -6.38 -19.44 -12.04
N VAL A 29 -5.65 -18.66 -12.83
CA VAL A 29 -4.31 -18.97 -13.31
C VAL A 29 -3.38 -17.81 -12.97
N ILE A 30 -2.27 -18.10 -12.30
CA ILE A 30 -1.23 -17.12 -12.01
C ILE A 30 -0.32 -16.99 -13.22
N LEU A 31 -0.08 -15.77 -13.68
CA LEU A 31 1.02 -15.45 -14.59
C LEU A 31 2.06 -14.61 -13.83
N GLU A 32 3.20 -15.19 -13.50
CA GLU A 32 4.34 -14.46 -12.94
C GLU A 32 5.02 -13.67 -14.04
N SER A 33 5.07 -12.34 -13.92
CA SER A 33 5.75 -11.46 -14.85
C SER A 33 7.26 -11.65 -14.78
N TYR A 34 7.92 -11.43 -15.91
CA TYR A 34 9.36 -11.54 -16.03
C TYR A 34 10.01 -10.30 -15.44
N ILE A 35 10.85 -10.53 -14.43
CA ILE A 35 11.73 -9.53 -13.84
C ILE A 35 13.17 -9.98 -14.11
N PRO A 36 14.03 -9.12 -14.69
CA PRO A 36 15.44 -9.42 -14.92
C PRO A 36 16.17 -9.84 -13.65
N GLU A 37 17.25 -10.62 -13.77
CA GLU A 37 18.09 -10.96 -12.61
C GLU A 37 18.62 -9.69 -11.94
N GLY A 38 18.54 -9.62 -10.60
CA GLY A 38 18.94 -8.44 -9.84
C GLY A 38 18.38 -8.42 -8.42
N TYR A 39 18.49 -7.27 -7.75
CA TYR A 39 17.89 -7.05 -6.43
C TYR A 39 16.36 -7.16 -6.46
N ALA A 40 15.71 -6.48 -7.42
CA ALA A 40 14.26 -6.48 -7.57
C ALA A 40 13.66 -7.88 -7.72
N ARG A 41 14.29 -8.74 -8.53
CA ARG A 41 13.84 -10.13 -8.70
C ARG A 41 13.85 -10.92 -7.40
N ARG A 42 14.88 -10.73 -6.57
CA ARG A 42 15.01 -11.44 -5.28
C ARG A 42 13.92 -11.02 -4.31
N LEU A 43 13.62 -9.73 -4.22
CA LEU A 43 12.51 -9.23 -3.40
C LEU A 43 11.18 -9.81 -3.87
N MET A 44 10.90 -9.75 -5.17
CA MET A 44 9.65 -10.26 -5.73
C MET A 44 9.49 -11.76 -5.54
N ASP A 45 10.56 -12.56 -5.72
CA ASP A 45 10.48 -14.01 -5.55
C ASP A 45 10.22 -14.39 -4.07
N GLU A 46 10.77 -13.66 -3.10
CA GLU A 46 10.41 -13.86 -1.69
C GLU A 46 8.97 -13.42 -1.39
N GLU A 47 8.50 -12.30 -1.93
CA GLU A 47 7.11 -11.87 -1.76
C GLU A 47 6.14 -12.91 -2.36
N ARG A 48 6.39 -13.38 -3.59
CA ARG A 48 5.62 -14.44 -4.24
C ARG A 48 5.58 -15.71 -3.39
N LYS A 49 6.72 -16.14 -2.86
CA LYS A 49 6.81 -17.32 -1.99
C LYS A 49 5.95 -17.18 -0.74
N ILE A 50 6.00 -16.04 -0.06
CA ILE A 50 5.18 -15.76 1.13
C ILE A 50 3.70 -15.74 0.77
N LYS A 51 3.33 -15.05 -0.32
CA LYS A 51 1.94 -14.93 -0.78
C LYS A 51 1.37 -16.27 -1.23
N TYR A 52 2.09 -17.00 -2.08
CA TYR A 52 1.61 -18.24 -2.67
C TYR A 52 1.56 -19.38 -1.65
N ALA A 53 2.31 -19.30 -0.54
CA ALA A 53 2.15 -20.21 0.59
C ALA A 53 0.77 -20.13 1.27
N ARG A 54 0.00 -19.05 1.03
CA ARG A 54 -1.38 -18.88 1.52
C ARG A 54 -2.42 -19.59 0.64
N ILE A 55 -2.02 -20.14 -0.51
CA ILE A 55 -2.91 -20.87 -1.42
C ILE A 55 -3.00 -22.31 -0.93
N ASP A 56 -4.19 -22.72 -0.49
CA ASP A 56 -4.48 -24.05 0.05
C ASP A 56 -5.19 -24.98 -0.97
N TYR A 57 -5.26 -24.56 -2.23
CA TYR A 57 -5.87 -25.32 -3.33
C TYR A 57 -4.92 -25.44 -4.55
N PRO A 58 -5.12 -26.44 -5.43
CA PRO A 58 -4.34 -26.54 -6.66
C PRO A 58 -4.57 -25.31 -7.55
N ILE A 59 -3.47 -24.65 -7.94
CA ILE A 59 -3.51 -23.51 -8.85
C ILE A 59 -2.50 -23.70 -9.98
N MET A 60 -2.87 -23.27 -11.19
CA MET A 60 -1.96 -23.26 -12.33
C MET A 60 -1.12 -22.00 -12.31
N LEU A 61 0.18 -22.16 -12.59
CA LEU A 61 1.14 -21.08 -12.64
C LEU A 61 1.91 -21.14 -13.96
N ILE A 62 1.95 -20.01 -14.67
CA ILE A 62 2.78 -19.77 -15.84
C ILE A 62 3.81 -18.71 -15.45
N LYS A 63 5.06 -18.91 -15.89
CA LYS A 63 6.09 -17.88 -15.80
C LYS A 63 6.22 -17.19 -17.14
N GLU A 64 6.17 -15.87 -17.16
CA GLU A 64 6.50 -15.10 -18.34
C GLU A 64 7.92 -15.45 -18.80
N ASN A 65 8.03 -15.66 -20.11
CA ASN A 65 9.27 -15.95 -20.78
C ASN A 65 9.80 -14.63 -21.37
N PRO A 66 11.11 -14.35 -21.29
CA PRO A 66 11.71 -13.21 -22.00
C PRO A 66 11.33 -13.14 -23.49
N ASP A 67 11.11 -14.30 -24.12
CA ASP A 67 10.43 -14.39 -25.41
C ASP A 67 8.91 -14.38 -25.23
N TYR A 68 8.30 -13.22 -25.46
CA TYR A 68 6.86 -13.03 -25.41
C TYR A 68 6.07 -14.04 -26.27
N ALA A 69 6.60 -14.48 -27.42
CA ALA A 69 5.89 -15.42 -28.28
C ALA A 69 5.75 -16.81 -27.64
N ALA A 70 6.63 -17.18 -26.71
CA ALA A 70 6.47 -18.37 -25.90
C ALA A 70 5.34 -18.19 -24.88
N THR A 71 5.33 -17.09 -24.12
CA THR A 71 4.26 -16.79 -23.15
C THR A 71 2.89 -16.70 -23.81
N LEU A 72 2.79 -16.04 -24.96
CA LEU A 72 1.54 -15.96 -25.71
C LEU A 72 1.02 -17.35 -26.09
N ARG A 73 1.89 -18.26 -26.56
CA ARG A 73 1.50 -19.64 -26.90
C ARG A 73 1.01 -20.42 -25.67
N ASP A 74 1.74 -20.31 -24.55
CA ASP A 74 1.39 -21.02 -23.31
C ASP A 74 0.05 -20.54 -22.76
N VAL A 75 -0.18 -19.21 -22.73
CA VAL A 75 -1.45 -18.62 -22.29
C VAL A 75 -2.58 -18.94 -23.27
N GLN A 76 -2.33 -18.86 -24.58
CA GLN A 76 -3.33 -19.19 -25.60
C GLN A 76 -3.78 -20.65 -25.52
N ALA A 77 -2.87 -21.58 -25.19
CA ALA A 77 -3.19 -22.99 -25.02
C ALA A 77 -4.18 -23.26 -23.88
N LEU A 78 -4.34 -22.33 -22.94
CA LEU A 78 -5.33 -22.42 -21.86
C LEU A 78 -6.75 -22.08 -22.30
N ASP A 79 -6.92 -21.46 -23.47
CA ASP A 79 -8.18 -20.83 -23.94
C ASP A 79 -8.86 -20.00 -22.82
N PRO A 80 -8.18 -18.96 -22.28
CA PRO A 80 -8.72 -18.22 -21.15
C PRO A 80 -9.96 -17.42 -21.55
N LEU A 81 -10.81 -17.15 -20.57
CA LEU A 81 -11.93 -16.23 -20.69
C LEU A 81 -11.47 -14.77 -20.66
N LEU A 82 -10.49 -14.47 -19.79
CA LEU A 82 -10.03 -13.13 -19.50
C LEU A 82 -8.57 -13.15 -19.02
N VAL A 83 -7.84 -12.07 -19.29
CA VAL A 83 -6.55 -11.74 -18.65
C VAL A 83 -6.75 -10.46 -17.85
N LEU A 84 -6.58 -10.56 -16.53
CA LEU A 84 -6.62 -9.44 -15.59
C LEU A 84 -5.20 -8.99 -15.25
N VAL A 85 -5.04 -7.69 -15.02
CA VAL A 85 -3.81 -7.12 -14.45
C VAL A 85 -3.96 -7.10 -12.93
N GLY A 86 -3.00 -7.70 -12.22
CA GLY A 86 -2.95 -7.72 -10.76
C GLY A 86 -2.07 -6.60 -10.20
N GLY A 87 -0.75 -6.71 -10.41
CA GLY A 87 0.27 -5.78 -9.93
C GLY A 87 0.81 -4.87 -11.04
N GLU A 88 1.69 -3.93 -10.68
CA GLU A 88 2.28 -2.99 -11.64
C GLU A 88 3.13 -3.72 -12.68
N GLU A 89 3.85 -4.75 -12.26
CA GLU A 89 4.70 -5.60 -13.11
C GLU A 89 3.85 -6.35 -14.15
N GLY A 90 2.58 -6.62 -13.81
CA GLY A 90 1.62 -7.29 -14.68
C GLY A 90 0.99 -6.38 -15.74
N VAL A 91 1.12 -5.05 -15.64
CA VAL A 91 0.41 -4.09 -16.53
C VAL A 91 0.79 -4.32 -17.99
N ILE A 92 2.10 -4.42 -18.28
CA ILE A 92 2.60 -4.54 -19.65
C ILE A 92 2.20 -5.89 -20.25
N ILE A 93 2.53 -6.98 -19.58
CA ILE A 93 2.28 -8.34 -20.09
C ILE A 93 0.78 -8.65 -20.18
N GLY A 94 0.00 -8.27 -19.16
CA GLY A 94 -1.45 -8.45 -19.13
C GLY A 94 -2.14 -7.68 -20.25
N THR A 95 -1.74 -6.43 -20.49
CA THR A 95 -2.29 -5.61 -21.59
C THR A 95 -1.98 -6.22 -22.95
N ARG A 96 -0.73 -6.66 -23.18
CA ARG A 96 -0.33 -7.29 -24.46
C ARG A 96 -1.10 -8.57 -24.73
N LEU A 97 -1.18 -9.47 -23.73
CA LEU A 97 -1.90 -10.74 -23.86
C LEU A 97 -3.39 -10.51 -24.11
N ALA A 98 -4.04 -9.58 -23.40
CA ALA A 98 -5.44 -9.28 -23.61
C ALA A 98 -5.71 -8.82 -25.07
N ASN A 99 -4.85 -7.97 -25.64
CA ASN A 99 -5.01 -7.50 -27.03
C ASN A 99 -4.77 -8.62 -28.05
N ASP A 100 -3.66 -9.36 -27.93
CA ASP A 100 -3.29 -10.39 -28.91
C ASP A 100 -4.26 -11.59 -28.89
N LEU A 101 -4.93 -11.82 -27.75
CA LEU A 101 -5.97 -12.84 -27.60
C LEU A 101 -7.38 -12.30 -27.92
N GLY A 102 -7.53 -11.02 -28.27
CA GLY A 102 -8.81 -10.38 -28.60
C GLY A 102 -9.78 -10.30 -27.41
N MET A 103 -9.26 -10.18 -26.20
CA MET A 103 -10.01 -10.08 -24.95
C MET A 103 -10.27 -8.63 -24.55
N THR A 104 -11.15 -8.42 -23.57
CA THR A 104 -11.37 -7.09 -22.99
C THR A 104 -10.11 -6.63 -22.25
N GLY A 105 -9.69 -5.38 -22.50
CA GLY A 105 -8.53 -4.77 -21.87
C GLY A 105 -8.17 -3.44 -22.54
N ASN A 106 -7.23 -2.71 -21.95
CA ASN A 106 -6.77 -1.44 -22.48
C ASN A 106 -5.99 -1.64 -23.79
N PRO A 107 -5.99 -0.67 -24.72
CA PRO A 107 -5.16 -0.74 -25.93
C PRO A 107 -3.66 -0.77 -25.60
N VAL A 108 -2.88 -1.64 -26.27
CA VAL A 108 -1.41 -1.70 -26.11
C VAL A 108 -0.75 -0.34 -26.32
N SER A 109 -1.28 0.50 -27.22
CA SER A 109 -0.76 1.85 -27.48
C SER A 109 -0.81 2.77 -26.26
N ASN A 110 -1.62 2.46 -25.26
CA ASN A 110 -1.77 3.26 -24.05
C ASN A 110 -0.81 2.84 -22.94
N ILE A 111 -0.03 1.75 -23.07
CA ILE A 111 0.93 1.32 -22.04
C ILE A 111 1.80 2.47 -21.52
N PRO A 112 2.43 3.32 -22.36
CA PRO A 112 3.22 4.44 -21.85
C PRO A 112 2.43 5.43 -20.99
N LYS A 113 1.13 5.64 -21.28
CA LYS A 113 0.24 6.48 -20.48
C LYS A 113 -0.19 5.82 -19.17
N MET A 114 -0.07 4.50 -19.06
CA MET A 114 -0.44 3.71 -17.88
C MET A 114 0.75 3.45 -16.96
N THR A 115 1.99 3.55 -17.46
CA THR A 115 3.20 3.22 -16.69
C THR A 115 4.15 4.40 -16.47
N ARG A 116 4.14 5.42 -17.35
CA ARG A 116 5.12 6.52 -17.31
C ARG A 116 4.50 7.85 -16.92
N LYS A 117 4.93 8.38 -15.77
CA LYS A 117 4.44 9.65 -15.19
C LYS A 117 4.65 10.84 -16.15
N SER A 118 5.79 10.92 -16.83
CA SER A 118 6.09 11.95 -17.83
C SER A 118 5.08 11.98 -18.99
N VAL A 119 4.67 10.80 -19.46
CA VAL A 119 3.69 10.63 -20.53
C VAL A 119 2.28 10.92 -20.02
N MET A 120 1.94 10.51 -18.80
CA MET A 120 0.69 10.88 -18.14
C MET A 120 0.54 12.39 -18.10
N HIS A 121 1.52 13.10 -17.54
CA HIS A 121 1.48 14.56 -17.39
C HIS A 121 1.46 15.31 -18.73
N ARG A 122 2.15 14.80 -19.75
CA ARG A 122 2.04 15.32 -21.12
C ARG A 122 0.63 15.14 -21.68
N THR A 123 0.04 13.97 -21.48
CA THR A 123 -1.33 13.67 -21.94
C THR A 123 -2.35 14.58 -21.25
N LEU A 124 -2.22 14.81 -19.94
CA LEU A 124 -3.08 15.74 -19.20
C LEU A 124 -2.96 17.17 -19.74
N LYS A 125 -1.72 17.64 -19.98
CA LYS A 125 -1.46 18.96 -20.59
C LYS A 125 -2.15 19.09 -21.95
N GLU A 126 -2.01 18.09 -22.81
CA GLU A 126 -2.63 18.07 -24.15
C GLU A 126 -4.16 18.05 -24.08
N ALA A 127 -4.73 17.42 -23.05
CA ALA A 127 -6.16 17.42 -22.77
C ALA A 127 -6.68 18.71 -22.11
N GLY A 128 -5.81 19.67 -21.80
CA GLY A 128 -6.18 20.91 -21.09
C GLY A 128 -6.53 20.69 -19.62
N LEU A 129 -6.17 19.54 -19.05
CA LEU A 129 -6.30 19.25 -17.63
C LEU A 129 -5.10 19.82 -16.87
N ARG A 130 -5.30 20.11 -15.58
CA ARG A 130 -4.19 20.43 -14.69
C ARG A 130 -3.18 19.27 -14.71
N TYR A 131 -1.91 19.57 -14.62
CA TYR A 131 -0.84 18.58 -14.57
C TYR A 131 0.28 19.10 -13.69
N ILE A 132 1.19 18.21 -13.29
CA ILE A 132 2.40 18.58 -12.55
C ILE A 132 3.49 18.85 -13.58
N GLN A 133 3.98 20.09 -13.63
CA GLN A 133 5.07 20.46 -14.52
C GLN A 133 6.33 19.65 -14.20
N GLY A 134 6.93 19.05 -15.22
CA GLY A 134 8.16 18.28 -15.05
C GLY A 134 8.87 17.97 -16.36
N ARG A 135 10.06 17.36 -16.23
CA ARG A 135 10.96 16.99 -17.33
C ARG A 135 11.68 15.69 -17.00
N GLU A 136 11.74 14.78 -17.98
CA GLU A 136 12.65 13.62 -17.91
C GLU A 136 14.10 14.13 -17.90
N VAL A 137 14.90 13.70 -16.94
CA VAL A 137 16.29 14.11 -16.77
C VAL A 137 17.22 12.89 -16.86
N SER A 138 18.32 13.04 -17.59
CA SER A 138 19.30 11.98 -17.82
C SER A 138 20.73 12.38 -17.46
N SER A 139 20.94 13.65 -17.12
CA SER A 139 22.24 14.20 -16.78
C SER A 139 22.13 15.29 -15.70
N ARG A 140 23.28 15.66 -15.13
CA ARG A 140 23.36 16.78 -14.18
C ARG A 140 22.97 18.10 -14.86
N GLU A 141 23.35 18.23 -16.12
CA GLU A 141 23.07 19.38 -16.98
C GLU A 141 21.55 19.51 -17.24
N ASP A 142 20.84 18.39 -17.44
CA ASP A 142 19.37 18.39 -17.57
C ASP A 142 18.70 18.89 -16.28
N CYS A 143 19.17 18.42 -15.12
CA CYS A 143 18.68 18.86 -13.82
C CYS A 143 18.88 20.37 -13.60
N LEU A 144 20.08 20.88 -13.86
CA LEU A 144 20.39 22.30 -13.66
C LEU A 144 19.65 23.20 -14.64
N SER A 145 19.58 22.81 -15.92
CA SER A 145 18.83 23.56 -16.94
C SER A 145 17.34 23.63 -16.62
N PHE A 146 16.74 22.56 -16.11
CA PHE A 146 15.35 22.59 -15.65
C PHE A 146 15.11 23.64 -14.56
N LEU A 147 15.97 23.71 -13.54
CA LEU A 147 15.85 24.72 -12.47
C LEU A 147 16.04 26.15 -13.02
N GLU A 148 16.99 26.34 -13.93
CA GLU A 148 17.26 27.66 -14.53
C GLU A 148 16.11 28.15 -15.42
N GLU A 149 15.53 27.26 -16.24
CA GLU A 149 14.43 27.61 -17.14
C GLU A 149 13.11 27.86 -16.41
N THR A 150 12.84 27.11 -15.34
CA THR A 150 11.57 27.19 -14.60
C THR A 150 11.61 28.17 -13.43
N GLY A 151 12.80 28.47 -12.90
CA GLY A 151 12.97 29.24 -11.67
C GLY A 151 12.47 28.52 -10.41
N MET A 152 12.18 27.21 -10.50
CA MET A 152 11.69 26.42 -9.37
C MET A 152 12.80 26.17 -8.35
N VAL A 153 12.44 26.19 -7.07
CA VAL A 153 13.35 25.94 -5.94
C VAL A 153 12.90 24.79 -5.05
N ASP A 154 11.67 24.30 -5.23
CA ASP A 154 11.10 23.15 -4.50
C ASP A 154 10.57 22.16 -5.54
N VAL A 155 11.28 21.05 -5.70
CA VAL A 155 11.06 20.08 -6.77
C VAL A 155 11.09 18.66 -6.22
N VAL A 156 10.51 17.73 -6.97
CA VAL A 156 10.55 16.31 -6.66
C VAL A 156 11.32 15.57 -7.75
N LEU A 157 12.38 14.87 -7.37
CA LEU A 157 13.06 13.90 -8.23
C LEU A 157 12.54 12.50 -7.91
N LYS A 158 12.17 11.73 -8.94
CA LYS A 158 11.70 10.35 -8.80
C LYS A 158 11.92 9.56 -10.08
N HIS A 159 11.73 8.25 -10.04
CA HIS A 159 11.66 7.43 -11.24
C HIS A 159 10.37 7.72 -12.04
N ASP A 160 10.49 7.70 -13.37
CA ASP A 160 9.37 7.94 -14.30
C ASP A 160 8.38 6.78 -14.31
N HIS A 161 8.88 5.55 -14.20
CA HIS A 161 8.13 4.32 -13.94
C HIS A 161 8.61 3.72 -12.63
N GLY A 162 7.70 3.51 -11.69
CA GLY A 162 8.04 3.11 -10.31
C GLY A 162 6.80 3.00 -9.43
N VAL A 163 6.94 2.29 -8.31
CA VAL A 163 5.88 2.03 -7.32
C VAL A 163 6.33 2.39 -5.90
N ALA A 164 5.41 2.36 -4.93
CA ALA A 164 5.70 2.39 -3.49
C ALA A 164 6.48 3.64 -3.00
N SER A 165 6.43 4.75 -3.75
CA SER A 165 7.25 5.96 -3.50
C SER A 165 8.77 5.70 -3.38
N VAL A 166 9.26 4.58 -3.92
CA VAL A 166 10.69 4.23 -3.93
C VAL A 166 11.47 5.26 -4.75
N GLY A 167 12.56 5.78 -4.18
CA GLY A 167 13.43 6.75 -4.84
C GLY A 167 12.80 8.13 -5.06
N VAL A 168 11.77 8.51 -4.30
CA VAL A 168 11.18 9.85 -4.34
C VAL A 168 11.91 10.80 -3.39
N HIS A 169 12.43 11.91 -3.92
CA HIS A 169 13.16 12.93 -3.17
C HIS A 169 12.53 14.30 -3.37
N ARG A 170 12.09 14.95 -2.29
CA ARG A 170 11.80 16.39 -2.30
C ARG A 170 13.09 17.16 -2.09
N VAL A 171 13.37 18.09 -2.98
CA VAL A 171 14.66 18.75 -3.12
C VAL A 171 14.46 20.26 -3.10
N ARG A 172 15.20 20.94 -2.22
CA ARG A 172 15.12 22.40 -2.03
C ARG A 172 16.41 23.15 -2.35
N SER A 173 17.46 22.45 -2.79
CA SER A 173 18.74 23.03 -3.19
C SER A 173 19.36 22.31 -4.40
N LYS A 174 20.27 22.98 -5.11
CA LYS A 174 21.01 22.37 -6.24
C LYS A 174 21.87 21.21 -5.75
N GLU A 175 22.44 21.35 -4.56
CA GLU A 175 23.30 20.35 -3.92
C GLU A 175 22.51 19.08 -3.58
N GLU A 176 21.31 19.22 -2.99
CA GLU A 176 20.37 18.12 -2.76
C GLU A 176 19.96 17.46 -4.08
N LEU A 177 19.64 18.24 -5.12
CA LEU A 177 19.23 17.70 -6.42
C LEU A 177 20.30 16.80 -7.02
N LEU A 178 21.53 17.29 -7.04
CA LEU A 178 22.65 16.55 -7.63
C LEU A 178 23.04 15.34 -6.78
N ALA A 179 22.80 15.37 -5.46
CA ALA A 179 22.99 14.22 -4.60
C ALA A 179 21.94 13.13 -4.88
N ALA A 180 20.66 13.50 -4.89
CA ALA A 180 19.56 12.59 -5.20
C ALA A 180 19.71 12.00 -6.62
N PHE A 181 20.04 12.83 -7.62
CA PHE A 181 20.28 12.38 -8.98
C PHE A 181 21.41 11.35 -9.07
N ARG A 182 22.54 11.57 -8.38
CA ARG A 182 23.63 10.60 -8.36
C ARG A 182 23.22 9.27 -7.74
N GLN A 183 22.40 9.31 -6.68
CA GLN A 183 21.90 8.13 -6.01
C GLN A 183 21.00 7.32 -6.95
N GLU A 184 19.96 7.95 -7.49
CA GLU A 184 18.91 7.25 -8.25
C GLU A 184 19.38 6.88 -9.67
N ALA A 185 20.24 7.67 -10.32
CA ALA A 185 20.76 7.35 -11.65
C ALA A 185 21.62 6.07 -11.69
N THR A 186 22.07 5.59 -10.52
CA THR A 186 22.81 4.33 -10.37
C THR A 186 22.01 3.25 -9.66
N ALA A 187 20.79 3.53 -9.22
CA ALA A 187 19.96 2.57 -8.52
C ALA A 187 19.43 1.50 -9.48
N GLU A 188 19.40 0.26 -9.02
CA GLU A 188 18.60 -0.78 -9.69
C GLU A 188 17.12 -0.45 -9.45
N ASN A 189 16.36 -0.21 -10.51
CA ASN A 189 14.90 -0.07 -10.43
C ASN A 189 14.23 -1.45 -10.59
N MET A 190 12.97 -1.56 -10.15
CA MET A 190 12.22 -2.82 -10.20
C MET A 190 12.00 -3.38 -11.62
N PHE A 191 12.10 -2.50 -12.63
CA PHE A 191 11.80 -2.78 -14.04
C PHE A 191 13.05 -2.90 -14.94
N GLY A 192 14.25 -2.83 -14.37
CA GLY A 192 15.53 -2.93 -15.08
C GLY A 192 16.03 -1.63 -15.73
N GLU A 193 17.32 -1.61 -16.08
CA GLU A 193 18.06 -0.42 -16.52
C GLU A 193 17.42 0.36 -17.68
N ALA A 194 16.71 -0.33 -18.60
CA ALA A 194 16.05 0.30 -19.75
C ALA A 194 14.89 1.25 -19.35
N GLU A 195 14.30 1.02 -18.18
CA GLU A 195 13.23 1.84 -17.59
C GLU A 195 13.75 2.78 -16.49
N ASN A 196 15.07 2.86 -16.27
CA ASN A 196 15.66 3.77 -15.29
C ASN A 196 15.72 5.21 -15.83
N ARG A 197 14.54 5.80 -16.00
CA ARG A 197 14.34 7.20 -16.36
C ARG A 197 13.99 7.98 -15.11
N LEU A 198 14.67 9.11 -14.90
CA LEU A 198 14.34 10.02 -13.81
C LEU A 198 13.46 11.15 -14.32
N LEU A 199 12.54 11.59 -13.47
CA LEU A 199 11.59 12.65 -13.70
C LEU A 199 11.76 13.69 -12.59
N LEU A 200 12.05 14.93 -13.01
CA LEU A 200 12.09 16.09 -12.13
C LEU A 200 10.79 16.87 -12.30
N GLN A 201 10.05 17.10 -11.21
CA GLN A 201 8.76 17.78 -11.22
C GLN A 201 8.68 18.93 -10.21
N GLU A 202 7.75 19.85 -10.42
CA GLU A 202 7.34 20.79 -9.37
C GLU A 202 6.85 20.02 -8.13
N TYR A 203 7.18 20.53 -6.94
CA TYR A 203 6.54 20.06 -5.72
C TYR A 203 5.15 20.71 -5.57
N VAL A 204 4.13 19.89 -5.33
CA VAL A 204 2.76 20.36 -5.05
C VAL A 204 2.49 20.18 -3.56
N ASP A 205 2.24 21.28 -2.87
CA ASP A 205 1.92 21.29 -1.44
C ASP A 205 0.41 21.21 -1.24
N GLY A 206 -0.08 20.05 -0.82
CA GLY A 206 -1.51 19.82 -0.64
C GLY A 206 -1.82 18.49 0.04
N GLU A 207 -3.11 18.24 0.22
CA GLU A 207 -3.58 16.99 0.81
C GLU A 207 -3.63 15.89 -0.24
N GLU A 208 -3.03 14.74 0.07
CA GLU A 208 -2.98 13.62 -0.86
C GLU A 208 -4.16 12.67 -0.66
N TYR A 209 -4.69 12.18 -1.77
CA TYR A 209 -5.83 11.27 -1.84
C TYR A 209 -5.55 10.13 -2.81
N VAL A 210 -6.12 8.98 -2.50
CA VAL A 210 -6.29 7.87 -3.44
C VAL A 210 -7.72 7.90 -3.95
N VAL A 211 -7.91 7.88 -5.26
CA VAL A 211 -9.21 7.66 -5.91
C VAL A 211 -9.10 6.42 -6.78
N ASN A 212 -9.76 5.36 -6.33
CA ASN A 212 -9.82 4.11 -7.08
C ASN A 212 -11.06 4.11 -7.96
N THR A 213 -10.89 3.71 -9.22
CA THR A 213 -11.98 3.60 -10.18
C THR A 213 -11.92 2.26 -10.90
N VAL A 214 -13.03 1.85 -11.49
CA VAL A 214 -13.09 0.75 -12.47
C VAL A 214 -13.71 1.29 -13.74
N SER A 215 -13.10 1.02 -14.89
CA SER A 215 -13.64 1.41 -16.19
C SER A 215 -14.14 0.20 -16.96
N ARG A 216 -15.18 0.43 -17.76
CA ARG A 216 -15.61 -0.50 -18.82
C ARG A 216 -16.01 0.31 -20.04
N ASN A 217 -15.49 -0.05 -21.22
CA ASN A 217 -15.77 0.65 -22.47
C ASN A 217 -15.54 2.18 -22.40
N GLY A 218 -14.50 2.62 -21.66
CA GLY A 218 -14.13 4.04 -21.55
C GLY A 218 -14.96 4.87 -20.57
N VAL A 219 -15.83 4.24 -19.79
CA VAL A 219 -16.63 4.92 -18.76
C VAL A 219 -16.11 4.53 -17.37
N PRO A 220 -15.52 5.45 -16.60
CA PRO A 220 -15.06 5.17 -15.25
C PRO A 220 -16.20 5.22 -14.22
N ALA A 221 -16.18 4.30 -13.25
CA ALA A 221 -17.00 4.27 -12.06
C ALA A 221 -16.12 4.38 -10.81
N LEU A 222 -16.57 5.13 -9.80
CA LEU A 222 -15.86 5.29 -8.53
C LEU A 222 -16.02 4.03 -7.67
N THR A 223 -14.92 3.48 -7.14
CA THR A 223 -14.97 2.36 -6.19
C THR A 223 -14.66 2.81 -4.77
N SER A 224 -13.57 3.54 -4.54
CA SER A 224 -13.19 4.00 -3.21
C SER A 224 -12.40 5.31 -3.27
N VAL A 225 -12.48 6.07 -2.18
CA VAL A 225 -11.69 7.28 -1.95
C VAL A 225 -11.05 7.15 -0.56
N PHE A 226 -9.74 7.33 -0.51
CA PHE A 226 -8.99 7.42 0.74
C PHE A 226 -8.24 8.74 0.80
N ARG A 227 -8.13 9.32 1.99
CA ARG A 227 -7.13 10.36 2.26
C ARG A 227 -5.83 9.66 2.68
N ASN A 228 -4.73 10.06 2.06
CA ASN A 228 -3.41 9.53 2.37
C ASN A 228 -2.76 10.33 3.50
N LEU A 229 -2.20 9.64 4.49
CA LEU A 229 -1.54 10.24 5.64
C LEU A 229 -0.04 9.99 5.50
N LYS A 230 0.69 11.00 5.03
CA LYS A 230 2.14 10.94 4.85
C LYS A 230 2.87 11.84 5.83
N LYS A 231 4.14 11.54 6.07
CA LYS A 231 5.05 12.37 6.85
C LYS A 231 6.36 12.55 6.10
N GLN A 232 6.92 13.76 6.18
CA GLN A 232 8.28 14.01 5.76
C GLN A 232 9.22 13.69 6.94
N THR A 233 10.23 12.86 6.70
CA THR A 233 11.28 12.56 7.68
C THR A 233 12.28 13.73 7.76
N PRO A 234 13.11 13.82 8.83
CA PRO A 234 14.19 14.81 8.89
C PRO A 234 15.19 14.70 7.73
N SER A 235 15.36 13.51 7.13
CA SER A 235 16.21 13.26 5.96
C SER A 235 15.57 13.70 4.62
N GLY A 236 14.33 14.21 4.65
CA GLY A 236 13.63 14.70 3.47
C GLY A 236 12.81 13.65 2.71
N ARG A 237 12.87 12.38 3.14
CA ARG A 237 12.06 11.26 2.60
C ARG A 237 10.58 11.45 2.93
N ILE A 238 9.72 10.86 2.11
CA ILE A 238 8.27 10.85 2.32
C ILE A 238 7.86 9.42 2.68
N ILE A 239 7.35 9.24 3.89
CA ILE A 239 6.89 7.94 4.41
C ILE A 239 5.38 7.94 4.62
N TYR A 240 4.78 6.77 4.48
CA TYR A 240 3.36 6.55 4.73
C TYR A 240 3.13 6.35 6.24
N ARG A 241 1.98 6.82 6.72
CA ARG A 241 1.52 6.61 8.09
C ARG A 241 0.17 5.91 8.16
N GLY A 242 -0.51 5.80 7.02
CA GLY A 242 -1.84 5.22 6.93
C GLY A 242 -2.72 5.84 5.86
N LEU A 243 -3.91 5.25 5.73
CA LEU A 243 -5.00 5.71 4.89
C LEU A 243 -6.26 5.91 5.72
N GLU A 244 -7.05 6.92 5.39
CA GLU A 244 -8.38 7.15 5.97
C GLU A 244 -9.45 7.00 4.89
N ALA A 245 -10.43 6.12 5.08
CA ALA A 245 -11.57 6.04 4.20
C ALA A 245 -12.41 7.33 4.27
N VAL A 246 -12.70 7.91 3.10
CA VAL A 246 -13.54 9.10 2.96
C VAL A 246 -14.99 8.66 2.98
N MET A 247 -15.72 9.02 4.04
CA MET A 247 -17.11 8.58 4.23
C MET A 247 -18.11 9.39 3.39
N GLU A 248 -17.80 10.64 3.10
CA GLU A 248 -18.69 11.56 2.39
C GLU A 248 -17.90 12.38 1.38
N LEU A 249 -18.47 12.56 0.18
CA LEU A 249 -17.87 13.39 -0.85
C LEU A 249 -18.32 14.84 -0.66
N GLY A 250 -17.58 15.57 0.16
CA GLY A 250 -17.69 17.02 0.26
C GLY A 250 -17.38 17.71 -1.07
N ARG A 251 -17.46 19.05 -1.10
CA ARG A 251 -17.18 19.83 -2.34
C ARG A 251 -15.79 19.51 -2.92
N LYS A 252 -14.79 19.38 -2.06
CA LYS A 252 -13.40 19.12 -2.44
C LYS A 252 -13.24 17.71 -3.02
N GLU A 253 -13.76 16.71 -2.34
CA GLU A 253 -13.75 15.31 -2.74
C GLU A 253 -14.55 15.09 -4.04
N ALA A 254 -15.68 15.78 -4.20
CA ALA A 254 -16.47 15.73 -5.44
C ALA A 254 -15.72 16.33 -6.64
N GLN A 255 -15.00 17.45 -6.44
CA GLN A 255 -14.13 18.03 -7.47
C GLN A 255 -12.96 17.10 -7.82
N LEU A 256 -12.38 16.46 -6.81
CA LEU A 256 -11.34 15.44 -6.98
C LEU A 256 -11.83 14.24 -7.79
N VAL A 257 -12.98 13.67 -7.46
CA VAL A 257 -13.57 12.53 -8.20
C VAL A 257 -13.89 12.91 -9.64
N ALA A 258 -14.46 14.10 -9.87
CA ALA A 258 -14.73 14.58 -11.23
C ALA A 258 -13.43 14.72 -12.05
N TYR A 259 -12.38 15.27 -11.44
CA TYR A 259 -11.07 15.37 -12.06
C TYR A 259 -10.45 13.97 -12.31
N ALA A 260 -10.59 13.03 -11.39
CA ALA A 260 -10.14 11.65 -11.56
C ALA A 260 -10.81 10.95 -12.75
N PHE A 261 -12.10 11.18 -12.98
CA PHE A 261 -12.76 10.66 -14.19
C PHE A 261 -12.22 11.28 -15.47
N GLN A 262 -11.93 12.58 -15.45
CA GLN A 262 -11.32 13.28 -16.59
C GLN A 262 -9.91 12.78 -16.89
N THR A 263 -9.09 12.49 -15.87
CA THR A 263 -7.74 11.96 -16.06
C THR A 263 -7.79 10.55 -16.66
N VAL A 264 -8.64 9.66 -16.14
CA VAL A 264 -8.83 8.29 -16.67
C VAL A 264 -9.24 8.34 -18.16
N GLN A 265 -10.18 9.21 -18.50
CA GLN A 265 -10.61 9.42 -19.90
C GLN A 265 -9.50 10.00 -20.78
N ALA A 266 -8.75 11.00 -20.31
CA ALA A 266 -7.65 11.61 -21.06
C ALA A 266 -6.51 10.62 -21.32
N LEU A 267 -6.20 9.76 -20.36
CA LEU A 267 -5.21 8.69 -20.50
C LEU A 267 -5.68 7.58 -21.46
N GLY A 268 -6.96 7.56 -21.84
CA GLY A 268 -7.54 6.59 -22.74
C GLY A 268 -7.69 5.20 -22.12
N ILE A 269 -7.83 5.14 -20.80
CA ILE A 269 -8.04 3.89 -20.08
C ILE A 269 -9.51 3.48 -20.30
N THR A 270 -9.70 2.34 -20.94
CA THR A 270 -11.03 1.87 -21.34
C THR A 270 -11.60 0.82 -20.41
N ASP A 271 -10.76 -0.05 -19.85
CA ASP A 271 -11.20 -1.24 -19.15
C ASP A 271 -10.30 -1.55 -17.95
N GLY A 272 -10.92 -2.00 -16.86
CA GLY A 272 -10.22 -2.42 -15.64
C GLY A 272 -10.01 -1.29 -14.62
N PRO A 273 -9.29 -1.60 -13.54
CA PRO A 273 -9.12 -0.69 -12.43
C PRO A 273 -8.08 0.40 -12.70
N VAL A 274 -8.27 1.54 -12.04
CA VAL A 274 -7.23 2.55 -11.87
C VAL A 274 -7.10 2.86 -10.40
N HIS A 275 -5.91 2.64 -9.85
CA HIS A 275 -5.46 3.20 -8.60
C HIS A 275 -4.77 4.53 -8.87
N GLY A 276 -5.49 5.65 -8.64
CA GLY A 276 -4.96 6.99 -8.87
C GLY A 276 -4.59 7.70 -7.57
N GLU A 277 -3.39 8.26 -7.52
CA GLU A 277 -2.93 9.16 -6.46
C GLU A 277 -3.05 10.61 -6.92
N TYR A 278 -3.60 11.47 -6.06
CA TYR A 278 -3.90 12.87 -6.36
C TYR A 278 -3.50 13.77 -5.20
N ILE A 279 -3.09 15.00 -5.52
CA ILE A 279 -2.91 16.06 -4.52
C ILE A 279 -3.98 17.12 -4.73
N VAL A 280 -4.59 17.60 -3.64
CA VAL A 280 -5.52 18.71 -3.65
C VAL A 280 -4.91 19.89 -2.89
N ASP A 281 -4.64 20.98 -3.61
CA ASP A 281 -4.16 22.23 -3.05
C ASP A 281 -5.18 23.37 -3.30
N GLU A 282 -4.77 24.61 -3.03
CA GLU A 282 -5.59 25.82 -3.24
C GLU A 282 -6.06 26.02 -4.71
N LYS A 283 -5.38 25.43 -5.69
CA LYS A 283 -5.71 25.49 -7.12
C LYS A 283 -6.60 24.32 -7.56
N GLY A 284 -6.90 23.36 -6.67
CA GLY A 284 -7.75 22.20 -6.92
C GLY A 284 -6.99 20.86 -7.00
N PRO A 285 -7.61 19.79 -7.51
CA PRO A 285 -6.97 18.49 -7.66
C PRO A 285 -5.94 18.46 -8.80
N VAL A 286 -4.88 17.69 -8.63
CA VAL A 286 -3.91 17.33 -9.68
C VAL A 286 -3.49 15.87 -9.52
N LEU A 287 -3.30 15.18 -10.63
CA LEU A 287 -2.88 13.77 -10.64
C LEU A 287 -1.41 13.69 -10.24
N VAL A 288 -1.04 12.79 -9.35
CA VAL A 288 0.36 12.43 -9.11
C VAL A 288 0.75 11.31 -10.08
N GLU A 289 -0.04 10.23 -10.05
CA GLU A 289 0.09 9.05 -10.91
C GLU A 289 -1.24 8.28 -11.01
N ALA A 290 -1.42 7.53 -12.10
CA ALA A 290 -2.55 6.63 -12.30
C ALA A 290 -2.01 5.24 -12.69
N ASN A 291 -2.21 4.26 -11.82
CA ASN A 291 -1.73 2.89 -12.02
C ASN A 291 -2.90 2.00 -12.45
N CYS A 292 -2.78 1.31 -13.58
CA CYS A 292 -3.88 0.50 -14.18
C CYS A 292 -4.00 -0.89 -13.55
N ARG A 293 -4.16 -0.89 -12.23
CA ARG A 293 -4.26 -2.03 -11.33
C ARG A 293 -5.12 -1.66 -10.12
N VAL A 294 -5.46 -2.65 -9.31
CA VAL A 294 -6.09 -2.44 -7.99
C VAL A 294 -5.11 -1.80 -7.00
N MET A 295 -5.58 -1.23 -5.89
CA MET A 295 -4.77 -0.54 -4.89
C MET A 295 -3.71 -1.47 -4.27
N GLY A 296 -2.57 -0.91 -3.87
CA GLY A 296 -1.54 -1.64 -3.12
C GLY A 296 -1.95 -1.96 -1.67
N GLY A 297 -0.96 -2.29 -0.84
CA GLY A 297 -1.11 -2.50 0.61
C GLY A 297 -1.47 -3.93 1.05
N SER A 298 -1.87 -4.84 0.15
CA SER A 298 -2.39 -6.17 0.51
C SER A 298 -3.69 -6.13 1.31
N THR A 299 -4.57 -5.21 0.94
CA THR A 299 -5.80 -4.95 1.70
C THR A 299 -6.72 -6.18 1.68
N PRO A 300 -7.09 -6.75 2.83
CA PRO A 300 -8.00 -7.89 2.88
C PRO A 300 -9.37 -7.54 2.29
N SER A 301 -9.92 -8.42 1.46
CA SER A 301 -11.27 -8.23 0.88
C SER A 301 -12.33 -7.99 1.94
N GLY A 302 -12.34 -8.79 3.02
CA GLY A 302 -13.31 -8.64 4.11
C GLY A 302 -13.22 -7.31 4.88
N PHE A 303 -12.05 -6.66 4.91
CA PHE A 303 -11.93 -5.29 5.44
C PHE A 303 -12.66 -4.30 4.53
N LEU A 304 -12.37 -4.34 3.23
CA LEU A 304 -13.01 -3.48 2.25
C LEU A 304 -14.53 -3.71 2.20
N ASP A 305 -14.99 -4.95 2.29
CA ASP A 305 -16.42 -5.29 2.38
C ASP A 305 -17.09 -4.64 3.59
N LYS A 306 -16.42 -4.62 4.74
CA LYS A 306 -16.96 -3.94 5.94
C LYS A 306 -17.02 -2.43 5.78
N VAL A 307 -16.05 -1.83 5.08
CA VAL A 307 -15.91 -0.38 4.88
C VAL A 307 -16.82 0.13 3.77
N PHE A 308 -16.80 -0.47 2.58
CA PHE A 308 -17.51 0.01 1.39
C PHE A 308 -18.75 -0.82 1.02
N GLY A 309 -18.96 -1.98 1.64
CA GLY A 309 -19.99 -2.94 1.24
C GLY A 309 -19.59 -3.83 0.07
N TYR A 310 -18.37 -3.67 -0.43
CA TYR A 310 -17.72 -4.47 -1.45
C TYR A 310 -16.21 -4.25 -1.37
N HIS A 311 -15.45 -5.12 -2.02
CA HIS A 311 -14.02 -4.96 -2.24
C HIS A 311 -13.71 -4.81 -3.74
N GLU A 312 -12.61 -4.13 -4.04
CA GLU A 312 -12.35 -3.66 -5.41
C GLU A 312 -12.10 -4.79 -6.42
N THR A 313 -11.43 -5.88 -6.02
CA THR A 313 -11.13 -7.01 -6.93
C THR A 313 -12.41 -7.71 -7.39
N GLY A 314 -13.39 -7.91 -6.49
CA GLY A 314 -14.70 -8.44 -6.84
C GLY A 314 -15.45 -7.54 -7.82
N VAL A 315 -15.50 -6.23 -7.56
CA VAL A 315 -16.15 -5.26 -8.46
C VAL A 315 -15.48 -5.23 -9.83
N VAL A 316 -14.15 -5.23 -9.88
CA VAL A 316 -13.38 -5.27 -11.12
C VAL A 316 -13.70 -6.54 -11.91
N LEU A 317 -13.64 -7.69 -11.26
CA LEU A 317 -13.92 -8.97 -11.90
C LEU A 317 -15.32 -9.01 -12.48
N ASP A 318 -16.33 -8.56 -11.73
CA ASP A 318 -17.72 -8.52 -12.20
C ASP A 318 -17.90 -7.54 -13.36
N CYS A 319 -17.30 -6.35 -13.32
CA CYS A 319 -17.34 -5.40 -14.43
C CYS A 319 -16.65 -5.94 -15.68
N MET A 320 -15.60 -6.75 -15.51
CA MET A 320 -14.85 -7.31 -16.62
C MET A 320 -15.54 -8.53 -17.26
N LEU A 321 -16.29 -9.29 -16.47
CA LEU A 321 -17.11 -10.41 -16.93
C LEU A 321 -18.44 -9.97 -17.53
N ASP A 322 -19.05 -8.92 -16.98
CA ASP A 322 -20.39 -8.46 -17.36
C ASP A 322 -20.47 -6.93 -17.43
N SER A 323 -20.69 -6.41 -18.64
CA SER A 323 -20.88 -4.98 -18.86
C SER A 323 -22.17 -4.44 -18.25
N ASP A 324 -23.16 -5.29 -17.97
CA ASP A 324 -24.42 -4.91 -17.36
C ASP A 324 -24.21 -4.61 -15.88
N PHE A 325 -23.44 -5.44 -15.18
CA PHE A 325 -22.99 -5.18 -13.82
C PHE A 325 -22.32 -3.80 -13.69
N HIS A 326 -21.42 -3.45 -14.61
CA HIS A 326 -20.78 -2.12 -14.60
C HIS A 326 -21.80 -0.98 -14.76
N ARG A 327 -22.79 -1.13 -15.64
CA ARG A 327 -23.85 -0.12 -15.81
C ARG A 327 -24.68 0.04 -14.54
N ASP A 328 -24.99 -1.04 -13.86
CA ASP A 328 -25.72 -1.01 -12.60
C ASP A 328 -24.87 -0.41 -11.47
N PHE A 329 -23.57 -0.75 -11.42
CA PHE A 329 -22.63 -0.21 -10.46
C PHE A 329 -22.45 1.31 -10.60
N LEU A 330 -22.41 1.83 -11.82
CA LEU A 330 -22.37 3.28 -12.10
C LEU A 330 -23.57 4.05 -11.50
N GLN A 331 -24.72 3.41 -11.35
CA GLN A 331 -25.91 4.04 -10.77
C GLN A 331 -25.92 4.00 -9.23
N LYS A 332 -25.01 3.24 -8.61
CA LYS A 332 -24.93 3.15 -7.15
C LYS A 332 -24.33 4.44 -6.59
N PRO A 333 -24.99 5.09 -5.61
CA PRO A 333 -24.40 6.23 -4.94
C PRO A 333 -23.16 5.79 -4.15
N TYR A 334 -22.16 6.67 -4.10
CA TYR A 334 -21.00 6.46 -3.22
C TYR A 334 -21.45 6.56 -1.75
N HIS A 335 -21.44 5.43 -1.05
CA HIS A 335 -21.92 5.34 0.32
C HIS A 335 -21.15 4.26 1.12
N PRO A 336 -19.95 4.58 1.62
CA PRO A 336 -19.24 3.68 2.53
C PRO A 336 -20.08 3.37 3.77
N LEU A 337 -20.05 2.11 4.22
CA LEU A 337 -20.83 1.58 5.33
C LEU A 337 -20.21 1.85 6.70
N ARG A 338 -18.87 1.85 6.79
CA ARG A 338 -18.14 2.03 8.05
C ARG A 338 -16.88 2.85 7.86
N LYS A 339 -16.47 3.52 8.94
CA LYS A 339 -15.18 4.21 8.99
C LYS A 339 -14.06 3.16 9.01
N GLY A 340 -13.17 3.23 8.03
CA GLY A 340 -12.00 2.37 7.93
C GLY A 340 -10.70 3.18 7.94
N TYR A 341 -9.69 2.65 8.62
CA TYR A 341 -8.32 3.17 8.56
C TYR A 341 -7.35 2.04 8.20
N VAL A 342 -6.33 2.39 7.43
CA VAL A 342 -5.08 1.62 7.33
C VAL A 342 -4.04 2.37 8.15
N LYS A 343 -3.26 1.67 8.98
CA LYS A 343 -2.15 2.27 9.72
C LYS A 343 -0.85 1.59 9.27
N ASP A 344 0.01 2.39 8.65
CA ASP A 344 1.36 1.99 8.26
C ASP A 344 2.34 2.44 9.35
N PHE A 345 3.09 1.52 9.93
CA PHE A 345 4.06 1.78 10.97
C PHE A 345 5.43 2.11 10.38
N TYR A 346 6.13 3.06 11.02
CA TYR A 346 7.49 3.41 10.62
C TYR A 346 8.47 3.40 11.79
N SER A 347 9.76 3.23 11.47
CA SER A 347 10.87 3.50 12.38
C SER A 347 11.63 4.74 11.93
N ASP A 348 11.95 5.63 12.87
CA ASP A 348 12.68 6.87 12.62
C ASP A 348 14.20 6.67 12.49
N ARG A 349 14.69 5.48 12.82
CA ARG A 349 16.11 5.10 12.77
C ARG A 349 16.27 3.58 12.73
N ASP A 350 17.46 3.15 12.33
CA ASP A 350 17.94 1.80 12.60
C ASP A 350 17.99 1.53 14.11
N LYS A 351 17.36 0.43 14.55
CA LYS A 351 17.40 0.01 15.95
C LYS A 351 17.33 -1.50 16.11
N ALA A 352 18.13 -2.00 17.05
CA ALA A 352 17.96 -3.35 17.57
C ALA A 352 16.65 -3.44 18.37
N ILE A 353 15.97 -4.58 18.27
CA ILE A 353 14.76 -4.86 19.02
C ILE A 353 14.92 -6.17 19.79
N THR A 354 14.38 -6.19 21.00
CA THR A 354 14.25 -7.41 21.81
C THR A 354 12.84 -7.59 22.35
N SER A 355 11.93 -6.63 22.12
CA SER A 355 10.50 -6.74 22.46
C SER A 355 9.58 -6.03 21.46
N SER A 356 8.31 -6.43 21.43
CA SER A 356 7.27 -5.93 20.51
C SER A 356 6.01 -5.53 21.28
N GLY A 357 6.10 -4.40 21.99
CA GLY A 357 5.06 -3.92 22.91
C GLY A 357 3.73 -3.57 22.23
N ILE A 358 3.74 -3.36 20.91
CA ILE A 358 2.54 -3.06 20.14
C ILE A 358 1.60 -4.26 19.97
N VAL A 359 2.11 -5.49 19.93
CA VAL A 359 1.31 -6.68 19.58
C VAL A 359 0.13 -6.90 20.54
N PRO A 360 0.31 -6.87 21.87
CA PRO A 360 -0.81 -7.04 22.80
C PRO A 360 -1.83 -5.88 22.73
N ILE A 361 -1.38 -4.66 22.44
CA ILE A 361 -2.27 -3.50 22.27
C ILE A 361 -3.17 -3.73 21.06
N LEU A 362 -2.60 -4.11 19.91
CA LEU A 362 -3.35 -4.36 18.67
C LEU A 362 -4.38 -5.48 18.84
N ARG A 363 -3.99 -6.58 19.49
CA ARG A 363 -4.89 -7.72 19.72
C ARG A 363 -6.10 -7.38 20.60
N ASN A 364 -6.02 -6.32 21.41
CA ASN A 364 -7.08 -5.89 22.32
C ASN A 364 -7.89 -4.68 21.79
N MET A 365 -7.51 -4.10 20.66
CA MET A 365 -8.25 -3.01 20.02
C MET A 365 -9.55 -3.54 19.42
N GLU A 366 -10.67 -2.87 19.70
CA GLU A 366 -11.99 -3.26 19.17
C GLU A 366 -12.07 -3.08 17.65
N SER A 367 -11.32 -2.12 17.12
CA SER A 367 -11.28 -1.86 15.69
C SER A 367 -10.26 -2.69 14.92
N PHE A 368 -9.36 -3.43 15.59
CA PHE A 368 -8.35 -4.23 14.89
C PHE A 368 -9.01 -5.35 14.09
N TYR A 369 -8.83 -5.32 12.77
CA TYR A 369 -9.41 -6.31 11.86
C TYR A 369 -8.38 -7.37 11.44
N ASP A 370 -7.25 -6.92 10.90
CA ASP A 370 -6.17 -7.78 10.42
C ASP A 370 -4.90 -6.91 10.25
N GLY A 371 -3.77 -7.55 9.95
CA GLY A 371 -2.54 -6.85 9.60
C GLY A 371 -1.28 -7.57 10.06
N TRP A 372 -0.17 -6.88 9.90
CA TRP A 372 1.14 -7.35 10.33
C TRP A 372 1.94 -6.21 10.92
N VAL A 373 2.87 -6.56 11.81
CA VAL A 373 3.93 -5.70 12.31
C VAL A 373 5.20 -6.53 12.39
N GLU A 374 6.35 -5.89 12.22
CA GLU A 374 7.63 -6.48 12.56
C GLU A 374 7.64 -6.89 14.04
N SER A 375 8.34 -7.97 14.35
CA SER A 375 8.37 -8.48 15.72
C SER A 375 9.72 -9.05 16.10
N ALA A 376 10.02 -8.96 17.39
CA ALA A 376 11.24 -9.50 18.00
C ALA A 376 11.32 -11.03 17.91
N GLU A 377 10.20 -11.70 17.58
CA GLU A 377 10.17 -13.13 17.28
C GLU A 377 10.74 -13.46 15.89
N LYS A 378 10.70 -12.50 14.97
CA LYS A 378 11.12 -12.67 13.56
C LYS A 378 12.46 -12.03 13.24
N THR A 379 12.78 -10.91 13.90
CA THR A 379 13.99 -10.12 13.65
C THR A 379 14.51 -9.51 14.96
N ASP A 380 15.82 -9.32 15.06
CA ASP A 380 16.49 -8.59 16.15
C ASP A 380 16.79 -7.13 15.77
N HIS A 381 16.39 -6.70 14.57
CA HIS A 381 16.65 -5.39 14.01
C HIS A 381 15.47 -4.84 13.22
N ILE A 382 15.21 -3.53 13.38
CA ILE A 382 14.27 -2.76 12.56
C ILE A 382 15.06 -1.65 11.85
N PRO A 383 15.00 -1.57 10.50
CA PRO A 383 15.67 -0.53 9.75
C PRO A 383 14.98 0.83 9.89
N GLU A 384 15.69 1.92 9.57
CA GLU A 384 15.04 3.23 9.33
C GLU A 384 14.07 3.11 8.16
N THR A 385 12.84 3.60 8.34
CA THR A 385 11.85 3.65 7.26
C THR A 385 12.12 4.86 6.38
N ILE A 386 12.38 4.61 5.10
CA ILE A 386 12.70 5.63 4.09
C ILE A 386 11.68 5.68 2.95
N ASP A 387 10.83 4.67 2.84
CA ASP A 387 9.75 4.50 1.85
C ASP A 387 8.75 3.45 2.36
N LEU A 388 7.78 3.06 1.52
CA LEU A 388 6.78 2.05 1.88
C LEU A 388 7.35 0.63 1.97
N GLU A 389 8.43 0.30 1.26
CA GLU A 389 9.05 -1.04 1.31
C GLU A 389 9.76 -1.30 2.65
N THR A 390 10.18 -0.23 3.31
CA THR A 390 10.86 -0.26 4.62
C THR A 390 9.92 0.03 5.79
N GLU A 391 8.60 -0.04 5.57
CA GLU A 391 7.61 0.06 6.65
C GLU A 391 7.75 -1.10 7.64
N THR A 392 7.39 -0.86 8.90
CA THR A 392 7.55 -1.83 9.98
C THR A 392 6.25 -2.54 10.34
N GLY A 393 5.20 -2.31 9.57
CA GLY A 393 3.90 -2.94 9.76
C GLY A 393 2.80 -2.21 9.02
N CYS A 394 1.74 -2.93 8.69
CA CYS A 394 0.53 -2.38 8.11
C CYS A 394 -0.67 -3.12 8.72
N ILE A 395 -1.60 -2.35 9.31
CA ILE A 395 -2.80 -2.90 9.94
C ILE A 395 -4.07 -2.23 9.44
N TYR A 396 -5.18 -2.94 9.59
CA TYR A 396 -6.51 -2.54 9.13
C TYR A 396 -7.44 -2.36 10.33
N LEU A 397 -8.06 -1.20 10.43
CA LEU A 397 -8.95 -0.85 11.54
C LEU A 397 -10.36 -0.54 11.04
N VAL A 398 -11.37 -1.25 11.53
CA VAL A 398 -12.79 -1.01 11.25
C VAL A 398 -13.66 -1.46 12.43
N HIS A 399 -14.65 -0.65 12.80
CA HIS A 399 -15.62 -0.96 13.85
C HIS A 399 -17.02 -0.45 13.46
N ASP A 400 -18.08 -0.94 14.12
CA ASP A 400 -19.45 -0.44 13.90
C ASP A 400 -19.63 0.99 14.44
N ASP A 401 -18.95 1.33 15.53
CA ASP A 401 -18.84 2.70 16.05
C ASP A 401 -17.63 3.43 15.42
N PRO A 402 -17.85 4.45 14.57
CA PRO A 402 -16.75 5.19 13.93
C PRO A 402 -15.86 5.95 14.91
N GLU A 403 -16.37 6.33 16.09
CA GLU A 403 -15.55 7.02 17.10
C GLU A 403 -14.55 6.07 17.76
N THR A 404 -14.89 4.78 17.93
CA THR A 404 -13.93 3.75 18.37
C THR A 404 -12.77 3.63 17.39
N THR A 405 -13.04 3.45 16.09
CA THR A 405 -11.98 3.31 15.07
C THR A 405 -11.10 4.54 15.03
N LYS A 406 -11.69 5.74 15.05
CA LYS A 406 -10.96 7.01 15.04
C LYS A 406 -10.10 7.21 16.29
N ARG A 407 -10.62 6.88 17.47
CA ARG A 407 -9.89 6.97 18.75
C ARG A 407 -8.69 6.04 18.74
N GLU A 408 -8.88 4.77 18.40
CA GLU A 408 -7.80 3.77 18.39
C GLU A 408 -6.74 4.07 17.32
N PHE A 409 -7.14 4.50 16.12
CA PHE A 409 -6.20 5.01 15.11
C PHE A 409 -5.39 6.21 15.64
N SER A 410 -6.05 7.18 16.26
CA SER A 410 -5.38 8.36 16.84
C SER A 410 -4.45 8.00 18.01
N LEU A 411 -4.77 6.97 18.79
CA LEU A 411 -3.88 6.43 19.80
C LEU A 411 -2.62 5.85 19.17
N LEU A 412 -2.74 5.02 18.13
CA LEU A 412 -1.59 4.46 17.43
C LEU A 412 -0.69 5.55 16.82
N MET A 413 -1.28 6.57 16.22
CA MET A 413 -0.55 7.72 15.68
C MET A 413 0.24 8.46 16.76
N ARG A 414 -0.31 8.61 17.98
CA ARG A 414 0.37 9.23 19.13
C ARG A 414 1.44 8.32 19.72
N ILE A 415 1.20 7.02 19.83
CA ILE A 415 2.17 6.03 20.30
C ILE A 415 3.40 6.07 19.40
N GLU A 416 3.20 5.95 18.09
CA GLU A 416 4.28 5.97 17.10
C GLU A 416 5.09 7.27 17.14
N GLU A 417 4.43 8.42 17.29
CA GLU A 417 5.11 9.72 17.23
C GLU A 417 5.82 10.12 18.52
N LYS A 418 5.19 9.88 19.67
CA LYS A 418 5.71 10.34 20.97
C LYS A 418 6.47 9.25 21.73
N TYR A 419 6.14 7.97 21.48
CA TYR A 419 6.63 6.86 22.27
C TYR A 419 7.02 5.65 21.39
N PRO A 420 7.93 5.82 20.41
CA PRO A 420 8.31 4.76 19.47
C PRO A 420 8.91 3.51 20.14
N ASP A 421 9.40 3.62 21.37
CA ASP A 421 9.88 2.49 22.18
C ASP A 421 8.73 1.62 22.73
N LEU A 422 7.49 2.13 22.76
CA LEU A 422 6.30 1.31 23.02
C LEU A 422 5.98 0.38 21.84
N LEU A 423 6.37 0.77 20.61
CA LEU A 423 6.19 -0.09 19.45
C LEU A 423 7.20 -1.23 19.49
N TYR A 424 8.49 -0.86 19.56
CA TYR A 424 9.62 -1.77 19.55
C TYR A 424 10.70 -1.26 20.48
N SER A 425 11.10 -2.10 21.44
CA SER A 425 12.11 -1.75 22.45
C SER A 425 13.33 -2.70 22.35
N ASN A 426 14.50 -2.15 22.67
CA ASN A 426 15.76 -2.90 22.74
C ASN A 426 16.01 -3.54 24.12
N THR A 427 15.09 -3.36 25.08
CA THR A 427 15.13 -4.02 26.38
C THR A 427 14.21 -5.25 26.39
N SER A 428 14.66 -6.33 27.03
CA SER A 428 13.90 -7.58 27.15
C SER A 428 12.57 -7.43 27.90
N LEU A 429 12.31 -6.26 28.47
CA LEU A 429 11.06 -5.89 29.12
C LEU A 429 10.50 -4.62 28.51
N PHE A 430 9.18 -4.61 28.32
CA PHE A 430 8.44 -3.40 28.02
C PHE A 430 8.57 -2.44 29.22
N ILE A 431 9.25 -1.32 29.01
CA ILE A 431 9.31 -0.22 29.98
C ILE A 431 8.68 0.96 29.26
N PRO A 432 7.42 1.31 29.58
CA PRO A 432 6.87 2.54 29.05
C PRO A 432 7.79 3.71 29.42
N PRO A 433 8.01 4.67 28.52
CA PRO A 433 8.75 5.88 28.86
C PRO A 433 8.14 6.57 30.09
N GLU A 434 8.93 7.14 31.00
CA GLU A 434 8.44 7.81 32.23
C GLU A 434 7.46 8.96 31.92
N ASP A 435 7.53 9.53 30.71
CA ASP A 435 6.69 10.60 30.17
C ASP A 435 5.43 10.09 29.43
N SER A 436 5.16 8.78 29.42
CA SER A 436 3.95 8.17 28.81
C SER A 436 2.69 8.20 29.70
N ALA A 437 2.75 8.91 30.83
CA ALA A 437 1.63 9.05 31.77
C ALA A 437 0.34 9.60 31.12
N GLU A 438 0.47 10.40 30.05
CA GLU A 438 -0.65 10.93 29.25
C GLU A 438 -1.47 9.81 28.56
N LEU A 439 -0.79 8.79 28.01
CA LEU A 439 -1.44 7.70 27.26
C LEU A 439 -1.79 6.49 28.14
N THR A 440 -1.17 6.41 29.32
CA THR A 440 -1.29 5.27 30.23
C THR A 440 -2.74 4.84 30.49
N PRO A 441 -3.70 5.72 30.82
CA PRO A 441 -5.08 5.30 31.06
C PRO A 441 -5.76 4.66 29.85
N GLU A 442 -5.51 5.18 28.65
CA GLU A 442 -6.14 4.70 27.41
C GLU A 442 -5.56 3.36 26.96
N ILE A 443 -4.23 3.18 27.07
CA ILE A 443 -3.61 1.88 26.77
C ILE A 443 -4.03 0.84 27.82
N MET A 444 -4.11 1.22 29.11
CA MET A 444 -4.59 0.30 30.16
C MET A 444 -6.05 -0.11 29.97
N ASP A 445 -6.92 0.79 29.48
CA ASP A 445 -8.32 0.44 29.17
C ASP A 445 -8.37 -0.66 28.10
N ILE A 446 -7.57 -0.52 27.05
CA ILE A 446 -7.47 -1.52 25.98
C ILE A 446 -6.95 -2.86 26.54
N LEU A 447 -5.83 -2.84 27.28
CA LEU A 447 -5.21 -4.05 27.82
C LEU A 447 -6.09 -4.80 28.85
N LYS A 448 -7.05 -4.13 29.48
CA LYS A 448 -7.97 -4.75 30.44
C LYS A 448 -9.14 -5.51 29.77
N ARG A 449 -9.31 -5.42 28.44
CA ARG A 449 -10.46 -6.00 27.71
C ARG A 449 -10.37 -7.51 27.53
N ASP A 450 -9.25 -8.03 27.05
CA ASP A 450 -9.00 -9.48 26.95
C ASP A 450 -7.77 -9.85 27.78
N THR A 451 -8.00 -9.92 29.08
CA THR A 451 -6.93 -10.08 30.04
C THR A 451 -6.28 -11.47 29.95
N GLU A 452 -7.02 -12.52 29.60
CA GLU A 452 -6.46 -13.87 29.45
C GLU A 452 -5.51 -13.96 28.24
N ALA A 453 -5.85 -13.31 27.12
CA ALA A 453 -4.98 -13.23 25.96
C ALA A 453 -3.69 -12.44 26.25
N LEU A 454 -3.82 -11.28 26.92
CA LEU A 454 -2.67 -10.50 27.38
C LEU A 454 -1.73 -11.33 28.26
N ILE A 455 -2.30 -12.10 29.19
CA ILE A 455 -1.54 -13.00 30.08
C ILE A 455 -0.82 -14.08 29.26
N SER A 456 -1.49 -14.68 28.27
CA SER A 456 -0.88 -15.69 27.39
C SER A 456 0.31 -15.13 26.61
N ASP A 457 0.17 -13.92 26.06
CA ASP A 457 1.22 -13.26 25.26
C ASP A 457 2.41 -12.84 26.13
N ILE A 458 2.15 -12.26 27.30
CA ILE A 458 3.18 -11.95 28.31
C ILE A 458 3.93 -13.23 28.72
N ILE A 459 3.21 -14.31 29.04
CA ILE A 459 3.81 -15.59 29.42
C ILE A 459 4.62 -16.19 28.27
N SER A 460 4.13 -16.13 27.04
CA SER A 460 4.86 -16.60 25.85
C SER A 460 6.18 -15.84 25.68
N PHE A 461 6.15 -14.52 25.90
CA PHE A 461 7.28 -13.62 25.73
C PHE A 461 8.33 -13.73 26.85
N TYR A 462 7.92 -13.96 28.10
CA TYR A 462 8.82 -14.11 29.25
C TYR A 462 9.24 -15.56 29.54
N LYS A 463 8.93 -16.50 28.64
CA LYS A 463 9.42 -17.88 28.75
C LYS A 463 10.90 -17.95 28.41
N ASN A 464 11.70 -18.47 29.34
CA ASN A 464 13.00 -19.01 28.96
C ASN A 464 12.77 -20.29 28.15
N GLY A 465 13.29 -20.31 26.91
CA GLY A 465 13.00 -21.32 25.88
C GLY A 465 13.26 -22.77 26.28
N SER A 466 13.87 -23.04 27.44
CA SER A 466 14.14 -24.37 27.97
C SER A 466 13.20 -24.87 29.07
N GLU A 467 12.49 -23.99 29.81
CA GLU A 467 11.80 -24.39 31.06
C GLU A 467 10.32 -24.01 31.16
N GLY A 468 9.79 -23.17 30.27
CA GLY A 468 8.35 -22.87 30.23
C GLY A 468 7.82 -22.00 31.39
N ASN A 469 8.67 -21.59 32.34
CA ASN A 469 8.30 -20.70 33.44
C ASN A 469 8.51 -19.22 33.06
N PRO A 470 7.58 -18.31 33.45
CA PRO A 470 7.74 -16.87 33.21
C PRO A 470 8.87 -16.29 34.09
N ILE A 471 9.86 -15.65 33.47
CA ILE A 471 10.97 -14.99 34.15
C ILE A 471 10.77 -13.48 34.10
N VAL A 472 10.05 -12.92 35.08
CA VAL A 472 10.00 -11.46 35.26
C VAL A 472 10.76 -11.09 36.55
N PRO A 473 11.97 -10.50 36.47
CA PRO A 473 12.74 -10.15 37.66
C PRO A 473 12.06 -9.08 38.53
N GLU A 474 11.95 -9.31 39.83
CA GLU A 474 11.25 -8.45 40.81
C GLU A 474 11.78 -7.00 40.88
N LYS A 475 13.06 -6.78 40.51
CA LYS A 475 13.65 -5.44 40.38
C LYS A 475 13.09 -4.63 39.20
N LEU A 476 12.64 -5.29 38.15
CA LEU A 476 12.11 -4.67 36.93
C LEU A 476 10.61 -4.37 37.07
N LEU A 477 9.91 -5.10 37.95
CA LEU A 477 8.52 -4.83 38.36
C LEU A 477 8.34 -3.51 39.11
N ASN A 478 9.43 -3.00 39.71
CA ASN A 478 9.43 -1.74 40.44
C ASN A 478 9.90 -0.56 39.60
N ALA A 479 10.28 -0.78 38.33
CA ALA A 479 10.85 0.25 37.46
C ALA A 479 9.80 1.11 36.75
N ASN A 480 8.56 0.65 36.60
CA ASN A 480 7.48 1.44 35.98
C ASN A 480 6.10 1.10 36.60
N PRO A 481 5.25 2.10 36.92
CA PRO A 481 3.88 1.89 37.42
C PRO A 481 3.00 0.97 36.55
N TYR A 482 3.17 1.01 35.23
CA TYR A 482 2.42 0.23 34.24
C TYR A 482 2.66 -1.29 34.39
N ASN A 483 3.91 -1.68 34.63
CA ASN A 483 4.30 -3.08 34.82
C ASN A 483 3.73 -3.63 36.13
N ARG A 484 3.63 -2.79 37.17
CA ARG A 484 3.01 -3.18 38.44
C ARG A 484 1.51 -3.42 38.28
N GLU A 485 0.81 -2.56 37.53
CA GLU A 485 -0.63 -2.70 37.30
C GLU A 485 -0.95 -3.89 36.39
N ILE A 486 -0.18 -4.13 35.32
CA ILE A 486 -0.27 -5.37 34.51
C ILE A 486 -0.02 -6.60 35.37
N MET A 487 0.94 -6.56 36.30
CA MET A 487 1.19 -7.65 37.25
C MET A 487 0.07 -7.83 38.27
N ASP A 488 -0.54 -6.75 38.75
CA ASP A 488 -1.67 -6.84 39.67
C ASP A 488 -2.89 -7.43 38.94
N ILE A 489 -3.07 -7.11 37.66
CA ILE A 489 -4.04 -7.75 36.78
C ILE A 489 -3.70 -9.25 36.59
N LEU A 490 -2.44 -9.60 36.31
CA LEU A 490 -1.94 -10.99 36.25
C LEU A 490 -2.19 -11.76 37.57
N LYS A 491 -1.93 -11.15 38.72
CA LYS A 491 -2.09 -11.75 40.05
C LYS A 491 -3.56 -11.94 40.42
N ASN A 492 -4.40 -10.95 40.14
CA ASN A 492 -5.84 -11.01 40.42
C ASN A 492 -6.56 -12.12 39.62
N ILE A 493 -5.97 -12.59 38.51
CA ILE A 493 -6.57 -13.62 37.63
C ILE A 493 -5.93 -15.00 37.81
N SER A 494 -4.65 -15.07 38.17
CA SER A 494 -3.94 -16.35 38.40
C SER A 494 -4.24 -17.01 39.76
N GLY A 495 -5.00 -16.36 40.64
CA GLY A 495 -5.44 -16.95 41.90
C GLY A 495 -4.31 -17.31 42.87
N VAL A 496 -3.16 -16.60 42.78
CA VAL A 496 -2.04 -16.68 43.72
C VAL A 496 -1.90 -15.39 44.49
#